data_AF-A0A958ESM1-F1
#
_entry.id   AF-A0A958ESM1-F1
#
_cell.length_a   1.000
_cell.length_b   1.000
_cell.length_c   1.000
_cell.angle_alpha   90.00
_cell.angle_beta   90.00
_cell.angle_gamma   90.00
#
_symmetry.space_group_name_H-M   'P 1'
#
loop_
_entity.id
_entity.type
_entity.pdbx_description
1 polymer ?
#
loop_
_entity_poly.entity_id
_entity_poly.type
_entity_poly.pdbx_seq_one_letter_code
_entity_poly.pdbx_strand_id
1 'polypeptide(L)'
;MNRLWTGHIVSFILVSIVLLSLFTFFNNRQKEIKNLQNSRVEKWLKLDYLDFDDPLQKAILEESLNLFDPSAVKENEKQISQIEKYRNQQVLEAVKADQSGAVSLDQISNLLTMYFKFIVVYLITLILTFYGVQTLGSYKFIKEKQNPESALVKLKNVFQTPPAQHTFKKKKKMLSKSGFIIL
;
A
#
# COMPACT_ATOMS: atom_id res chain seq x y z
N MET A 1 -17.40 -16.71 -18.61
CA MET A 1 -16.57 -16.27 -17.47
C MET A 1 -16.62 -14.75 -17.42
N ASN A 2 -17.20 -14.17 -16.36
CA ASN A 2 -17.75 -12.81 -16.39
C ASN A 2 -16.66 -11.72 -16.39
N ARG A 3 -16.75 -10.77 -17.34
CA ARG A 3 -15.85 -9.63 -17.59
C ARG A 3 -15.60 -8.72 -16.35
N LEU A 4 -16.42 -8.85 -15.32
CA LEU A 4 -16.28 -8.13 -14.04
C LEU A 4 -15.19 -8.75 -13.14
N TRP A 5 -15.04 -10.07 -13.13
CA TRP A 5 -14.04 -10.75 -12.30
C TRP A 5 -12.61 -10.53 -12.80
N THR A 6 -12.45 -10.45 -14.13
CA THR A 6 -11.15 -10.19 -14.76
C THR A 6 -10.57 -8.84 -14.34
N GLY A 7 -11.40 -7.80 -14.18
CA GLY A 7 -10.95 -6.47 -13.75
C GLY A 7 -10.37 -6.47 -12.33
N HIS A 8 -11.06 -7.13 -11.40
CA HIS A 8 -10.60 -7.22 -10.01
C HIS A 8 -9.31 -8.04 -9.87
N ILE A 9 -9.23 -9.18 -10.57
CA ILE A 9 -8.03 -10.05 -10.55
C ILE A 9 -6.83 -9.32 -11.14
N VAL A 10 -7.00 -8.61 -12.26
CA VAL A 10 -5.91 -7.83 -12.89
C VAL A 10 -5.42 -6.72 -11.96
N SER A 11 -6.33 -5.99 -11.29
CA SER A 11 -5.92 -4.96 -10.33
C SER A 11 -5.14 -5.55 -9.15
N PHE A 12 -5.56 -6.71 -8.64
CA PHE A 12 -4.93 -7.37 -7.51
C PHE A 12 -3.51 -7.86 -7.86
N ILE A 13 -3.36 -8.44 -9.06
CA ILE A 13 -2.06 -8.89 -9.58
C ILE A 13 -1.13 -7.68 -9.76
N LEU A 14 -1.62 -6.58 -10.35
CA LEU A 14 -0.82 -5.40 -10.60
C LEU A 14 -0.29 -4.79 -9.29
N VAL A 15 -1.16 -4.61 -8.29
CA VAL A 15 -0.72 -4.06 -7.00
C VAL A 15 0.23 -5.02 -6.27
N SER A 16 0.01 -6.33 -6.38
CA SER A 16 0.92 -7.33 -5.79
C SER A 16 2.32 -7.27 -6.43
N ILE A 17 2.41 -7.10 -7.75
CA ILE A 17 3.69 -6.95 -8.46
C ILE A 17 4.41 -5.68 -8.02
N VAL A 18 3.71 -4.55 -7.93
CA VAL A 18 4.29 -3.27 -7.49
C VAL A 18 4.85 -3.39 -6.06
N LEU A 19 4.09 -4.01 -5.15
CA LEU A 19 4.53 -4.25 -3.78
C LEU A 19 5.73 -5.19 -3.70
N LEU A 20 5.74 -6.29 -4.46
CA LEU A 20 6.86 -7.23 -4.50
C LEU A 20 8.13 -6.56 -5.06
N SER A 21 7.97 -5.70 -6.08
CA SER A 21 9.07 -4.93 -6.66
C SER A 21 9.67 -3.94 -5.65
N LEU A 22 8.83 -3.21 -4.90
CA LEU A 22 9.29 -2.35 -3.82
C LEU A 22 10.02 -3.16 -2.73
N PHE A 23 9.42 -4.26 -2.28
CA PHE A 23 10.01 -5.10 -1.24
C PHE A 23 11.39 -5.65 -1.64
N THR A 24 11.51 -6.17 -2.87
CA THR A 24 12.78 -6.69 -3.39
C THR A 24 13.83 -5.59 -3.56
N PHE A 25 13.45 -4.41 -4.03
CA PHE A 25 14.33 -3.25 -4.16
C PHE A 25 14.93 -2.83 -2.81
N PHE A 26 14.10 -2.71 -1.76
CA PHE A 26 14.56 -2.33 -0.43
C PHE A 26 15.38 -3.44 0.26
N ASN A 27 15.02 -4.71 0.07
CA ASN A 27 15.76 -5.82 0.67
C ASN A 27 17.16 -5.97 0.06
N ASN A 28 17.31 -5.72 -1.25
CA ASN A 28 18.62 -5.75 -1.91
C ASN A 28 19.54 -4.61 -1.44
N ARG A 29 19.00 -3.40 -1.21
CA ARG A 29 19.75 -2.27 -0.61
C ARG A 29 20.30 -2.63 0.78
N GLN A 30 19.50 -3.31 1.61
CA GLN A 30 19.93 -3.73 2.95
C GLN A 30 21.03 -4.79 2.92
N LYS A 31 20.98 -5.74 1.99
CA LYS A 31 22.05 -6.75 1.86
C LYS A 31 23.38 -6.10 1.50
N GLU A 32 23.35 -5.03 0.71
CA GLU A 32 24.54 -4.26 0.36
C GLU A 32 25.13 -3.58 1.61
N ILE A 33 24.30 -2.91 2.42
CA ILE A 33 24.71 -2.25 3.68
C ILE A 33 25.21 -3.28 4.72
N LYS A 34 24.51 -4.40 4.90
CA LYS A 34 24.95 -5.47 5.83
C LYS A 34 26.23 -6.17 5.38
N ASN A 35 26.48 -6.29 4.07
CA ASN A 35 27.76 -6.81 3.56
C ASN A 35 28.93 -5.84 3.77
N LEU A 36 28.66 -4.55 3.88
CA LEU A 36 29.67 -3.53 4.24
C LEU A 36 29.96 -3.52 5.74
N GLN A 37 28.98 -3.92 6.56
CA GLN A 37 29.11 -4.20 7.99
C GLN A 37 29.86 -5.52 8.28
N ASN A 38 30.79 -5.91 7.40
CA ASN A 38 31.59 -7.10 7.57
C ASN A 38 32.56 -6.88 8.75
N SER A 39 32.52 -7.81 9.71
CA SER A 39 33.16 -7.86 11.04
C SER A 39 34.60 -7.35 11.22
N ARG A 40 35.35 -7.10 10.13
CA ARG A 40 36.72 -6.63 10.17
C ARG A 40 36.82 -5.11 10.38
N VAL A 41 35.93 -4.31 9.76
CA VAL A 41 35.96 -2.84 9.85
C VAL A 41 35.43 -2.35 11.21
N GLU A 42 34.45 -3.05 11.78
CA GLU A 42 33.82 -2.71 13.05
C GLU A 42 34.80 -2.68 14.23
N LYS A 43 35.84 -3.52 14.20
CA LYS A 43 36.88 -3.55 15.24
C LYS A 43 37.73 -2.27 15.24
N TRP A 44 38.03 -1.73 14.06
CA TRP A 44 38.80 -0.50 13.89
C TRP A 44 37.96 0.74 14.26
N LEU A 45 36.65 0.69 13.99
CA LEU A 45 35.73 1.78 14.31
C LEU A 45 35.40 1.94 15.80
N LYS A 46 35.68 0.92 16.61
CA LYS A 46 35.50 0.93 18.08
C LYS A 46 36.67 1.58 18.82
N LEU A 47 37.69 2.06 18.12
CA LEU A 47 38.85 2.72 18.69
C LEU A 47 38.50 4.20 18.89
N ASP A 48 37.94 4.54 20.05
CA ASP A 48 37.49 5.91 20.39
C ASP A 48 38.62 6.95 20.40
N TYR A 49 39.88 6.52 20.37
CA TYR A 49 41.06 7.38 20.35
C TYR A 49 41.56 7.74 18.95
N LEU A 50 41.02 7.11 17.90
CA LEU A 50 41.47 7.34 16.53
C LEU A 50 40.38 8.05 15.72
N ASP A 51 40.65 9.29 15.35
CA ASP A 51 39.81 10.06 14.46
C ASP A 51 40.18 9.76 13.01
N PHE A 52 39.30 9.03 12.32
CA PHE A 52 39.47 8.70 10.91
C PHE A 52 39.10 9.86 9.96
N ASP A 53 38.46 10.91 10.49
CA ASP A 53 38.13 12.12 9.73
C ASP A 53 39.32 13.10 9.68
N ASP A 54 40.31 12.91 10.58
CA ASP A 54 41.58 13.65 10.57
C ASP A 54 42.58 13.00 9.56
N PRO A 55 42.95 13.71 8.47
CA PRO A 55 43.90 13.20 7.49
C PRO A 55 45.27 12.82 8.10
N LEU A 56 45.68 13.51 9.18
CA LEU A 56 46.96 13.26 9.83
C LEU A 56 46.94 11.92 10.58
N GLN A 57 45.89 11.65 11.36
CA GLN A 57 45.76 10.41 12.10
C GLN A 57 45.60 9.20 11.18
N LYS A 58 44.90 9.38 10.05
CA LYS A 58 44.81 8.39 8.98
C LYS A 58 46.19 8.06 8.39
N ALA A 59 46.97 9.08 8.03
CA ALA A 59 48.31 8.89 7.48
C ALA A 59 49.25 8.20 8.48
N ILE A 60 49.18 8.59 9.76
CA ILE A 60 49.95 7.95 10.83
C ILE A 60 49.58 6.48 10.99
N LEU A 61 48.29 6.15 10.96
CA LEU A 61 47.83 4.76 11.04
C LEU A 61 48.32 3.94 9.84
N GLU A 62 48.20 4.48 8.63
CA GLU A 62 48.66 3.85 7.40
C GLU A 62 50.16 3.57 7.44
N GLU A 63 50.95 4.58 7.81
CA GLU A 63 52.39 4.47 7.95
C GLU A 63 52.78 3.47 9.04
N SER A 64 52.10 3.49 10.19
CA SER A 64 52.35 2.56 11.29
C SER A 64 52.04 1.10 10.89
N LEU A 65 50.96 0.86 10.16
CA LEU A 65 50.58 -0.47 9.66
C LEU A 65 51.60 -0.98 8.63
N ASN A 66 52.06 -0.10 7.74
CA ASN A 66 53.05 -0.44 6.72
C ASN A 66 54.45 -0.64 7.32
N LEU A 67 54.76 0.01 8.43
CA LEU A 67 56.02 -0.18 9.17
C LEU A 67 56.02 -1.47 9.99
N PHE A 68 54.86 -1.88 10.52
CA PHE A 68 54.69 -3.12 11.27
C PHE A 68 54.64 -4.36 10.36
N ASP A 69 53.96 -4.28 9.21
CA ASP A 69 53.93 -5.33 8.20
C ASP A 69 54.13 -4.76 6.78
N PRO A 70 55.40 -4.63 6.34
CA PRO A 70 55.72 -4.13 5.00
C PRO A 70 55.27 -5.06 3.87
N SER A 71 54.96 -6.33 4.17
CA SER A 71 54.49 -7.30 3.16
C SER A 71 53.00 -7.14 2.84
N ALA A 72 52.25 -6.49 3.73
CA ALA A 72 50.81 -6.33 3.65
C ALA A 72 50.34 -4.93 3.20
N VAL A 73 51.22 -4.08 2.65
CA VAL A 73 50.90 -2.68 2.26
C VAL A 73 49.59 -2.56 1.47
N LYS A 74 49.40 -3.40 0.44
CA LYS A 74 48.15 -3.40 -0.36
C LYS A 74 46.90 -3.79 0.43
N GLU A 75 47.05 -4.65 1.43
CA GLU A 75 45.93 -5.06 2.29
C GLU A 75 45.62 -3.98 3.34
N ASN A 76 46.64 -3.28 3.84
CA ASN A 76 46.50 -2.14 4.75
C ASN A 76 45.78 -0.97 4.07
N GLU A 77 46.24 -0.57 2.87
CA GLU A 77 45.58 0.45 2.03
C GLU A 77 44.11 0.10 1.77
N LYS A 78 43.83 -1.17 1.47
CA LYS A 78 42.46 -1.67 1.24
C LYS A 78 41.61 -1.57 2.50
N GLN A 79 42.16 -1.88 3.68
CA GLN A 79 41.45 -1.75 4.94
C GLN A 79 41.10 -0.29 5.26
N ILE A 80 42.04 0.62 5.07
CA ILE A 80 41.82 2.06 5.28
C ILE A 80 40.76 2.59 4.31
N SER A 81 40.82 2.21 3.03
CA SER A 81 39.80 2.57 2.05
C SER A 81 38.41 2.02 2.40
N GLN A 82 38.33 0.83 3.00
CA GLN A 82 37.07 0.24 3.47
C GLN A 82 36.50 1.01 4.66
N ILE A 83 37.34 1.43 5.61
CA ILE A 83 36.93 2.27 6.76
C ILE A 83 36.36 3.60 6.26
N GLU A 84 37.04 4.25 5.33
CA GLU A 84 36.62 5.53 4.75
C GLU A 84 35.28 5.41 4.01
N LYS A 85 35.11 4.37 3.17
CA LYS A 85 33.82 4.12 2.49
C LYS A 85 32.68 3.91 3.48
N TYR A 86 32.93 3.18 4.55
CA TYR A 86 31.93 2.91 5.57
C TYR A 86 31.53 4.20 6.33
N ARG A 87 32.50 5.03 6.73
CA ARG A 87 32.24 6.32 7.37
C ARG A 87 31.47 7.27 6.45
N ASN A 88 31.89 7.39 5.20
CA ASN A 88 31.20 8.20 4.20
C ASN A 88 29.76 7.74 3.98
N GLN A 89 29.50 6.43 3.98
CA GLN A 89 28.14 5.90 3.90
C GLN A 89 27.31 6.23 5.14
N GLN A 90 27.87 6.12 6.34
CA GLN A 90 27.16 6.52 7.57
C GLN A 90 26.81 8.00 7.59
N VAL A 91 27.73 8.87 7.17
CA VAL A 91 27.48 10.31 7.05
C VAL A 91 26.42 10.57 5.97
N LEU A 92 26.51 9.90 4.82
CA LEU A 92 25.52 10.02 3.75
C LEU A 92 24.13 9.52 4.19
N GLU A 93 24.07 8.47 5.00
CA GLU A 93 22.83 7.95 5.59
C GLU A 93 22.27 8.90 6.65
N ALA A 94 23.11 9.48 7.51
CA ALA A 94 22.71 10.48 8.49
C ALA A 94 22.19 11.75 7.81
N VAL A 95 22.90 12.27 6.80
CA VAL A 95 22.48 13.43 6.01
C VAL A 95 21.20 13.13 5.24
N LYS A 96 21.03 11.93 4.68
CA LYS A 96 19.77 11.52 4.03
C LYS A 96 18.63 11.39 5.04
N ALA A 97 18.87 10.88 6.23
CA ALA A 97 17.87 10.76 7.27
C ALA A 97 17.41 12.14 7.78
N ASP A 98 18.30 13.13 7.77
CA ASP A 98 18.01 14.50 8.21
C ASP A 98 17.37 15.36 7.11
N GLN A 99 17.77 15.18 5.84
CA GLN A 99 17.29 15.99 4.71
C GLN A 99 16.07 15.42 4.00
N SER A 100 15.83 14.11 4.09
CA SER A 100 14.64 13.49 3.53
C SER A 100 13.82 12.96 4.68
N GLY A 101 12.51 13.19 4.67
CA GLY A 101 11.55 12.41 5.46
C GLY A 101 11.64 10.95 5.01
N ALA A 102 12.74 10.28 5.39
CA ALA A 102 13.15 9.00 4.91
C ALA A 102 12.12 8.01 5.39
N VAL A 103 11.50 7.32 4.43
CA VAL A 103 10.45 6.37 4.76
C VAL A 103 11.09 5.23 5.54
N SER A 104 10.91 5.24 6.87
CA SER A 104 11.44 4.20 7.74
C SER A 104 10.82 2.85 7.37
N LEU A 105 11.56 1.76 7.57
CA LEU A 105 11.04 0.40 7.37
C LEU A 105 9.78 0.15 8.20
N ASP A 106 9.66 0.79 9.35
CA ASP A 106 8.46 0.73 10.19
C ASP A 106 7.27 1.40 9.51
N GLN A 107 7.50 2.49 8.77
CA GLN A 107 6.47 3.15 7.97
C GLN A 107 6.05 2.29 6.78
N ILE A 108 7.00 1.60 6.13
CA ILE A 108 6.71 0.65 5.04
C ILE A 108 5.90 -0.56 5.57
N SER A 109 6.30 -1.12 6.72
CA SER A 109 5.59 -2.22 7.37
C SER A 109 4.17 -1.83 7.80
N ASN A 110 4.02 -0.62 8.36
CA ASN A 110 2.71 -0.06 8.68
C ASN A 110 1.85 0.15 7.44
N LEU A 111 2.43 0.63 6.33
CA LEU A 111 1.72 0.81 5.07
C LEU A 111 1.26 -0.54 4.49
N LEU A 112 2.11 -1.57 4.56
CA LEU A 112 1.78 -2.93 4.17
C LEU A 112 0.62 -3.50 5.00
N THR A 113 0.65 -3.25 6.31
CA THR A 113 -0.40 -3.68 7.24
C THR A 113 -1.73 -2.98 6.97
N MET A 114 -1.72 -1.66 6.73
CA MET A 114 -2.92 -0.92 6.31
C MET A 114 -3.49 -1.46 5.00
N TYR A 115 -2.63 -1.72 4.02
CA TYR A 115 -3.04 -2.27 2.72
C TYR A 115 -3.68 -3.65 2.87
N PHE A 116 -3.10 -4.52 3.70
CA PHE A 116 -3.67 -5.84 3.97
C PHE A 116 -5.05 -5.75 4.65
N LYS A 117 -5.20 -4.88 5.65
CA LYS A 117 -6.50 -4.61 6.29
C LYS A 117 -7.54 -4.12 5.28
N PHE A 118 -7.15 -3.25 4.36
CA PHE A 118 -8.02 -2.76 3.30
C PHE A 118 -8.51 -3.90 2.39
N ILE A 119 -7.62 -4.80 1.94
CA ILE A 119 -7.99 -5.98 1.14
C ILE A 119 -9.01 -6.85 1.87
N VAL A 120 -8.78 -7.12 3.16
CA VAL A 120 -9.66 -7.97 3.96
C VAL A 120 -11.05 -7.35 4.06
N VAL A 121 -11.15 -6.07 4.42
CA VAL A 121 -12.43 -5.35 4.51
C VAL A 121 -13.13 -5.31 3.15
N TYR A 122 -12.38 -5.06 2.07
CA TYR A 122 -12.91 -5.06 0.71
C TYR A 122 -13.50 -6.43 0.33
N LEU A 123 -12.79 -7.52 0.58
CA LEU A 123 -13.25 -8.88 0.31
C LEU A 123 -14.52 -9.22 1.10
N ILE A 124 -14.56 -8.91 2.38
CA ILE A 124 -15.75 -9.12 3.22
C ILE A 124 -16.94 -8.35 2.64
N THR A 125 -16.74 -7.08 2.29
CA THR A 125 -17.79 -6.23 1.71
C THR A 125 -18.27 -6.79 0.38
N LEU A 126 -17.36 -7.26 -0.47
CA LEU A 126 -17.69 -7.87 -1.76
C LEU A 126 -18.52 -9.14 -1.58
N ILE A 127 -18.14 -10.02 -0.64
CA ILE A 127 -18.89 -11.22 -0.29
C ILE A 127 -20.29 -10.83 0.22
N LEU A 128 -20.38 -9.93 1.20
CA LEU A 128 -21.66 -9.48 1.76
C LEU A 128 -22.57 -8.89 0.69
N THR A 129 -22.02 -8.09 -0.23
CA THR A 129 -22.81 -7.46 -1.29
C THR A 129 -23.27 -8.50 -2.30
N PHE A 130 -22.40 -9.43 -2.68
CA PHE A 130 -22.73 -10.51 -3.61
C PHE A 130 -23.85 -11.41 -3.05
N TYR A 131 -23.67 -11.91 -1.83
CA TYR A 131 -24.69 -12.72 -1.16
C TYR A 131 -25.95 -11.90 -0.86
N GLY A 132 -25.81 -10.66 -0.39
CA GLY A 132 -26.94 -9.78 -0.08
C GLY A 132 -27.83 -9.54 -1.30
N VAL A 133 -27.24 -9.23 -2.46
CA VAL A 133 -27.97 -9.06 -3.72
C VAL A 133 -28.64 -10.37 -4.14
N GLN A 134 -27.96 -11.51 -3.99
CA GLN A 134 -28.51 -12.81 -4.36
C GLN A 134 -29.68 -13.24 -3.45
N THR A 135 -29.58 -12.99 -2.14
CA THR A 135 -30.63 -13.27 -1.16
C THR A 135 -31.82 -12.34 -1.35
N LEU A 136 -31.60 -11.03 -1.54
CA LEU A 136 -32.67 -10.06 -1.84
C LEU A 136 -33.37 -10.39 -3.15
N GLY A 137 -32.61 -10.78 -4.19
CA GLY A 137 -33.14 -11.20 -5.48
C GLY A 137 -34.04 -12.43 -5.34
N SER A 138 -33.56 -13.47 -4.66
CA SER A 138 -34.32 -14.70 -4.41
C SER A 138 -35.56 -14.43 -3.56
N TYR A 139 -35.43 -13.63 -2.49
CA TYR A 139 -36.55 -13.25 -1.64
C TYR A 139 -37.63 -12.49 -2.42
N LYS A 140 -37.22 -11.49 -3.21
CA LYS A 140 -38.15 -10.72 -4.05
C LYS A 140 -38.86 -11.64 -5.05
N PHE A 141 -38.11 -12.53 -5.71
CA PHE A 141 -38.67 -13.48 -6.68
C PHE A 141 -39.70 -14.44 -6.06
N ILE A 142 -39.40 -15.02 -4.89
CA ILE A 142 -40.32 -15.91 -4.17
C ILE A 142 -41.58 -15.15 -3.75
N LYS A 143 -41.43 -13.93 -3.20
CA LYS A 143 -42.54 -13.09 -2.78
C LYS A 143 -43.46 -12.71 -3.95
N GLU A 144 -42.89 -12.40 -5.11
CA GLU A 144 -43.64 -12.09 -6.33
C GLU A 144 -44.39 -13.33 -6.85
N LYS A 145 -43.76 -14.51 -6.78
CA LYS A 145 -44.35 -15.78 -7.22
C LYS A 145 -45.45 -16.31 -6.29
N GLN A 146 -45.39 -16.01 -4.99
CA GLN A 146 -46.39 -16.41 -4.00
C GLN A 146 -47.66 -15.53 -4.01
N ASN A 147 -47.63 -14.35 -4.63
CA ASN A 147 -48.79 -13.44 -4.73
C ASN A 147 -49.14 -13.09 -6.18
N PRO A 148 -49.48 -14.08 -7.03
CA PRO A 148 -49.81 -13.87 -8.44
C PRO A 148 -51.06 -12.99 -8.62
N GLU A 149 -51.99 -13.01 -7.67
CA GLU A 149 -53.19 -12.17 -7.71
C GLU A 149 -52.87 -10.67 -7.64
N SER A 150 -51.83 -10.26 -6.91
CA SER A 150 -51.43 -8.84 -6.84
C SER A 150 -50.80 -8.34 -8.14
N ALA A 151 -50.13 -9.21 -8.89
CA ALA A 151 -49.52 -8.88 -10.19
C ALA A 151 -50.59 -8.78 -11.28
N LEU A 152 -51.56 -9.71 -11.30
CA LEU A 152 -52.70 -9.66 -12.20
C LEU A 152 -53.65 -8.49 -11.87
N VAL A 153 -53.86 -8.18 -10.59
CA VAL A 153 -54.63 -6.98 -10.17
C VAL A 153 -53.88 -5.69 -10.52
N LYS A 154 -52.54 -5.63 -10.38
CA LYS A 154 -51.74 -4.49 -10.86
C LYS A 154 -51.83 -4.32 -12.37
N LEU A 155 -51.71 -5.39 -13.15
CA LEU A 155 -51.85 -5.35 -14.61
C LEU A 155 -53.27 -4.93 -15.00
N LYS A 156 -54.30 -5.53 -14.39
CA LYS A 156 -55.70 -5.16 -14.61
C LYS A 156 -55.96 -3.68 -14.30
N ASN A 157 -55.42 -3.15 -13.21
CA ASN A 157 -55.56 -1.72 -12.88
C ASN A 157 -54.79 -0.80 -13.84
N VAL A 158 -53.65 -1.25 -14.38
CA VAL A 158 -52.89 -0.51 -15.42
C VAL A 158 -53.62 -0.49 -16.76
N PHE A 159 -54.32 -1.57 -17.12
CA PHE A 159 -55.10 -1.65 -18.37
C PHE A 159 -56.52 -1.08 -18.26
N GLN A 160 -57.11 -1.05 -17.06
CA GLN A 160 -58.46 -0.49 -16.83
C GLN A 160 -58.46 1.02 -16.53
N THR A 161 -57.31 1.63 -16.22
CA THR A 161 -57.23 3.08 -16.07
C THR A 161 -56.86 3.74 -17.39
N PRO A 162 -57.72 4.59 -17.98
CA PRO A 162 -57.37 5.32 -19.19
C PRO A 162 -56.15 6.23 -18.92
N PRO A 163 -55.20 6.35 -19.87
CA PRO A 163 -53.90 6.99 -19.66
C PRO A 163 -53.99 8.45 -19.16
N ALA A 164 -55.13 9.11 -19.37
CA ALA A 164 -55.39 10.48 -18.93
C ALA A 164 -55.61 10.66 -17.41
N GLN A 165 -55.96 9.62 -16.64
CA GLN A 165 -56.27 9.77 -15.21
C GLN A 165 -55.04 9.67 -14.29
N HIS A 166 -53.97 9.00 -14.73
CA HIS A 166 -52.77 8.78 -13.92
C HIS A 166 -51.95 10.07 -13.72
N THR A 167 -51.97 10.97 -14.70
CA THR A 167 -51.32 12.29 -14.62
C THR A 167 -52.10 13.25 -13.72
N PHE A 168 -53.44 13.26 -13.78
CA PHE A 168 -54.28 14.17 -13.00
C PHE A 168 -54.25 13.89 -11.49
N LYS A 169 -54.34 12.63 -11.06
CA LYS A 169 -54.26 12.28 -9.62
C LYS A 169 -52.87 12.58 -9.03
N LYS A 170 -51.80 12.36 -9.80
CA LYS A 170 -50.43 12.66 -9.36
C LYS A 170 -50.19 14.16 -9.24
N LYS A 171 -50.72 14.95 -10.18
CA LYS A 171 -50.65 16.43 -10.16
C LYS A 171 -51.45 17.03 -9.01
N LYS A 172 -52.67 16.55 -8.74
CA LYS A 172 -53.51 17.02 -7.61
C LYS A 172 -52.88 16.71 -6.24
N LYS A 173 -52.21 15.56 -6.11
CA LYS A 173 -51.50 15.18 -4.88
C LYS A 173 -50.20 15.99 -4.68
N MET A 174 -49.52 16.42 -5.75
CA MET A 174 -48.39 17.34 -5.65
C MET A 174 -48.84 18.77 -5.30
N LEU A 175 -49.94 19.25 -5.88
CA LEU A 175 -50.50 20.58 -5.59
C LEU A 175 -51.03 20.70 -4.15
N SER A 176 -51.67 19.65 -3.63
CA SER A 176 -52.11 19.60 -2.22
C SER A 176 -50.94 19.58 -1.22
N LYS A 177 -49.81 18.93 -1.56
CA LYS A 177 -48.60 18.93 -0.71
C LYS A 177 -47.80 20.24 -0.77
N SER A 178 -48.00 21.06 -1.80
CA SER A 178 -47.30 22.34 -1.99
C SER A 178 -48.12 23.55 -1.51
N GLY A 179 -49.26 23.33 -0.84
CA GLY A 179 -50.03 24.39 -0.20
C GLY A 179 -50.81 25.30 -1.17
N PHE A 180 -50.93 24.93 -2.45
CA PHE A 180 -51.63 25.75 -3.42
C PHE A 180 -53.13 25.41 -3.43
N ILE A 181 -53.91 26.14 -2.62
CA ILE A 181 -55.37 26.15 -2.65
C ILE A 181 -55.80 27.14 -3.74
N ILE A 182 -56.36 26.64 -4.84
CA ILE A 182 -57.04 27.49 -5.84
C ILE A 182 -58.51 27.54 -5.42
N LEU A 183 -58.98 28.72 -5.01
CA LEU A 183 -60.40 29.07 -4.90
C LEU A 183 -61.04 29.09 -6.29
#